data_AF-A0A9D0H059-F1
#
_entry.id   AF-A0A9D0H059-F1
#
_cell.length_a   1.000
_cell.length_b   1.000
_cell.length_c   1.000
_cell.angle_alpha   90.00
_cell.angle_beta   90.00
_cell.angle_gamma   90.00
#
_symmetry.space_group_name_H-M   'P 1'
#
loop_
_entity.id
_entity.type
_entity.pdbx_description
1 polymer ?
#
loop_
_entity_poly.entity_id
_entity_poly.type
_entity_poly.pdbx_seq_one_letter_code
_entity_poly.pdbx_strand_id
1 'polypeptide(L)'
;MKVSEYHKKGLKNFVDQKPEGYEILGSAKEGVHRVEFYIRKNNGKISDAKFSSSKRCKKLMAIADLVAEKLKNQNVSSIKIDPQEILDFFKEEKEQDKMRNRLEIVLQAVKR
;
A
#
# COMPACT_ATOMS: atom_id res chain seq x y z
N MET A 1 11.53 -3.04 -11.82
CA MET A 1 11.24 -4.37 -11.25
C MET A 1 9.85 -4.85 -11.68
N LYS A 2 9.65 -6.16 -11.86
CA LYS A 2 8.32 -6.75 -12.10
C LYS A 2 7.56 -7.06 -10.81
N VAL A 3 6.23 -7.03 -10.86
CA VAL A 3 5.37 -7.39 -9.71
C VAL A 3 5.63 -8.82 -9.23
N SER A 4 5.88 -9.74 -10.15
CA SER A 4 6.19 -11.13 -9.82
C SER A 4 7.47 -11.29 -9.01
N GLU A 5 8.48 -10.46 -9.28
CA GLU A 5 9.76 -10.48 -8.55
C GLU A 5 9.60 -9.87 -7.16
N TYR A 6 8.81 -8.81 -7.05
CA TYR A 6 8.48 -8.22 -5.77
C TYR A 6 7.77 -9.22 -4.84
N HIS A 7 6.78 -9.94 -5.37
CA HIS A 7 6.08 -11.00 -4.62
C HIS A 7 7.03 -12.11 -4.17
N LYS A 8 8.03 -12.48 -4.98
CA LYS A 8 9.04 -13.48 -4.59
C LYS A 8 9.90 -13.04 -3.40
N LYS A 9 10.07 -11.73 -3.19
CA LYS A 9 10.79 -11.18 -2.02
C LYS A 9 9.95 -11.19 -0.74
N GLY A 10 8.67 -11.54 -0.84
CA GLY A 10 7.71 -11.53 0.27
C GLY A 10 7.10 -10.15 0.51
N LEU A 11 5.82 -10.14 0.87
CA LEU A 11 5.08 -8.92 1.21
C LEU A 11 5.20 -8.68 2.71
N LYS A 12 6.15 -7.83 3.11
CA LYS A 12 6.57 -7.69 4.51
C LYS A 12 5.53 -7.00 5.40
N ASN A 13 4.63 -6.24 4.80
CA ASN A 13 3.62 -5.46 5.50
C ASN A 13 2.21 -6.02 5.32
N PHE A 14 2.07 -7.13 4.61
CA PHE A 14 0.79 -7.79 4.43
C PHE A 14 0.38 -8.50 5.72
N VAL A 15 -0.87 -8.29 6.13
CA VAL A 15 -1.50 -8.96 7.27
C VAL A 15 -2.90 -9.41 6.88
N ASP A 16 -3.33 -10.56 7.40
CA ASP A 16 -4.67 -11.08 7.14
C ASP A 16 -5.76 -10.31 7.89
N GLN A 17 -5.42 -9.76 9.07
CA GLN A 17 -6.31 -9.01 9.92
C GLN A 17 -5.57 -7.83 10.56
N LYS A 18 -6.32 -6.84 11.07
CA LYS A 18 -5.76 -5.69 11.78
C LYS A 18 -4.92 -6.18 12.98
N PRO A 19 -3.62 -5.87 13.05
CA PRO A 19 -2.80 -6.25 14.19
C PRO A 19 -3.18 -5.44 15.44
N GLU A 20 -2.94 -6.01 16.62
CA GLU A 20 -3.20 -5.34 17.88
C GLU A 20 -2.30 -4.11 18.06
N GLY A 21 -2.85 -3.01 18.61
CA GLY A 21 -2.13 -1.74 18.76
C GLY A 21 -1.99 -0.92 17.47
N TYR A 22 -2.63 -1.33 16.37
CA TYR A 22 -2.70 -0.54 15.13
C TYR A 22 -4.06 0.13 14.98
N GLU A 23 -4.04 1.35 14.45
CA GLU A 23 -5.21 2.14 14.05
C GLU A 23 -5.45 1.98 12.55
N ILE A 24 -6.72 2.09 12.12
CA ILE A 24 -7.05 2.12 10.70
C ILE A 24 -6.69 3.50 10.15
N LEU A 25 -5.80 3.53 9.17
CA LEU A 25 -5.50 4.77 8.43
C LEU A 25 -6.65 5.11 7.49
N GLY A 26 -7.08 4.12 6.71
CA GLY A 26 -8.17 4.20 5.75
C GLY A 26 -8.33 2.92 4.95
N SER A 27 -9.39 2.87 4.15
CA SER A 27 -9.70 1.74 3.27
C SER A 27 -10.28 2.24 1.95
N ALA A 28 -10.08 1.47 0.89
CA ALA A 28 -10.68 1.73 -0.42
C ALA A 28 -11.15 0.43 -1.06
N LYS A 29 -12.22 0.54 -1.84
CA LYS A 29 -12.80 -0.59 -2.58
C LYS A 29 -13.25 -0.13 -3.97
N GLU A 30 -12.82 -0.86 -4.98
CA GLU A 30 -13.25 -0.68 -6.37
C GLU A 30 -13.55 -2.05 -6.98
N GLY A 31 -14.85 -2.33 -7.20
CA GLY A 31 -15.34 -3.63 -7.61
C GLY A 31 -14.91 -4.75 -6.64
N VAL A 32 -14.11 -5.69 -7.14
CA VAL A 32 -13.58 -6.83 -6.37
C VAL A 32 -12.28 -6.51 -5.62
N HIS A 33 -11.68 -5.36 -5.87
CA HIS A 33 -10.43 -4.95 -5.24
C HIS A 33 -10.73 -4.18 -3.96
N ARG A 34 -10.19 -4.65 -2.84
CA ARG A 34 -10.26 -3.94 -1.56
C ARG A 34 -8.87 -3.89 -0.94
N VAL A 35 -8.53 -2.75 -0.36
CA VAL A 35 -7.31 -2.55 0.43
C VAL A 35 -7.65 -1.75 1.68
N GLU A 36 -6.99 -2.08 2.78
CA GLU A 36 -7.13 -1.41 4.07
C GLU A 36 -5.76 -1.27 4.71
N PHE A 37 -5.44 -0.06 5.17
CA PHE A 37 -4.15 0.26 5.79
C PHE A 37 -4.31 0.44 7.29
N TYR A 38 -3.34 -0.09 8.01
CA TYR A 38 -3.22 -0.01 9.45
C TYR A 38 -1.91 0.66 9.81
N ILE A 39 -1.92 1.59 10.74
CA ILE A 39 -0.72 2.30 11.17
C ILE A 39 -0.56 2.25 12.68
N ARG A 40 0.68 2.21 13.13
CA ARG A 40 1.04 2.44 14.52
C ARG A 40 1.66 3.83 14.64
N LYS A 41 1.09 4.67 15.48
CA LYS A 41 1.55 6.05 15.66
C LYS A 41 2.47 6.17 16.86
N ASN A 42 3.50 7.00 16.74
CA ASN A 42 4.35 7.43 17.84
C ASN A 42 4.64 8.92 17.68
N ASN A 43 4.21 9.75 18.63
CA ASN A 43 4.39 11.21 18.62
C ASN A 43 3.98 11.88 17.29
N GLY A 44 2.81 11.51 16.73
CA GLY A 44 2.29 12.07 15.49
C GLY A 44 2.94 11.55 14.20
N LYS A 45 3.95 10.67 14.30
CA LYS A 45 4.58 9.98 13.17
C LYS A 45 4.11 8.54 13.06
N ILE A 46 4.10 8.02 11.84
CA ILE A 46 3.83 6.61 11.56
C ILE A 46 5.10 5.81 11.87
N SER A 47 5.07 5.05 12.97
CA SER A 47 6.19 4.18 13.38
C SER A 47 6.22 2.85 12.63
N ASP A 48 5.04 2.31 12.31
CA ASP A 48 4.90 1.14 11.45
C ASP A 48 3.59 1.23 10.65
N ALA A 49 3.55 0.56 9.50
CA ALA A 49 2.41 0.50 8.62
C ALA A 49 2.25 -0.92 8.07
N LYS A 50 1.02 -1.42 8.14
CA LYS A 50 0.59 -2.73 7.63
C LYS A 50 -0.60 -2.53 6.71
N PHE A 51 -0.87 -3.52 5.87
CA PHE A 51 -2.04 -3.50 5.02
C PHE A 51 -2.68 -4.88 4.91
N SER A 52 -3.98 -4.89 4.67
CA SER A 52 -4.71 -6.07 4.21
C SER A 52 -5.33 -5.77 2.85
N SER A 53 -5.56 -6.81 2.05
CA SER A 53 -6.21 -6.66 0.76
C SER A 53 -6.93 -7.93 0.32
N SER A 54 -7.79 -7.81 -0.68
CA SER A 54 -8.37 -8.96 -1.37
C SER A 54 -7.26 -9.82 -2.00
N LYS A 55 -7.02 -11.03 -1.47
CA LYS A 55 -5.89 -11.94 -1.75
C LYS A 55 -5.64 -12.32 -3.22
N ARG A 56 -6.47 -11.89 -4.17
CA ARG A 56 -6.40 -12.33 -5.58
C ARG A 56 -5.56 -11.42 -6.48
N CYS A 57 -5.33 -10.16 -6.12
CA CYS A 57 -4.68 -9.20 -7.02
C CYS A 57 -3.22 -8.91 -6.64
N LYS A 58 -2.27 -9.61 -7.28
CA LYS A 58 -0.82 -9.42 -7.04
C LYS A 58 -0.35 -7.98 -7.23
N LYS A 59 -0.85 -7.30 -8.27
CA LYS A 59 -0.51 -5.89 -8.55
C LYS A 59 -0.90 -4.97 -7.40
N LEU A 60 -2.15 -5.09 -6.93
CA LEU A 60 -2.65 -4.33 -5.78
C LEU A 60 -1.79 -4.58 -4.54
N MET A 61 -1.49 -5.84 -4.25
CA MET A 61 -0.70 -6.23 -3.08
C MET A 61 0.73 -5.66 -3.13
N ALA A 62 1.39 -5.72 -4.29
CA ALA A 62 2.76 -5.21 -4.42
C ALA A 62 2.81 -3.68 -4.26
N ILE A 63 1.85 -2.97 -4.87
CA ILE A 63 1.73 -1.52 -4.71
C ILE A 63 1.43 -1.15 -3.26
N ALA A 64 0.49 -1.85 -2.62
CA ALA A 64 0.11 -1.58 -1.24
C ALA A 64 1.27 -1.82 -0.26
N ASP A 65 2.07 -2.87 -0.47
CA ASP A 65 3.24 -3.15 0.36
C ASP A 65 4.32 -2.05 0.21
N LEU A 66 4.59 -1.61 -1.02
CA LEU A 66 5.54 -0.52 -1.26
C LEU A 66 5.05 0.80 -0.67
N VAL A 67 3.76 1.10 -0.78
CA VAL A 67 3.15 2.28 -0.15
C VAL A 67 3.22 2.18 1.37
N ALA A 68 2.96 1.01 1.96
CA ALA A 68 3.10 0.79 3.40
C ALA A 68 4.54 1.09 3.88
N GLU A 69 5.57 0.63 3.16
CA GLU A 69 6.96 1.00 3.48
C GLU A 69 7.18 2.52 3.44
N LYS A 70 6.64 3.20 2.42
CA LYS A 70 6.78 4.65 2.27
C LYS A 70 6.03 5.46 3.32
N LEU A 71 4.94 4.93 3.88
CA LEU A 71 4.21 5.58 4.96
C LEU A 71 5.01 5.65 6.27
N LYS A 72 5.93 4.71 6.50
CA LYS A 72 6.74 4.69 7.72
C LYS A 72 7.59 5.96 7.79
N ASN A 73 7.72 6.49 9.01
CA ASN A 73 8.40 7.75 9.33
C ASN A 73 7.74 9.03 8.81
N GLN A 74 6.61 8.95 8.09
CA GLN A 74 5.85 10.14 7.70
C GLN A 74 5.00 10.66 8.86
N ASN A 75 4.63 11.94 8.79
CA ASN A 75 3.66 12.53 9.71
C ASN A 75 2.25 12.09 9.32
N VAL A 76 1.45 11.64 10.29
CA VAL A 76 0.08 11.16 10.06
C VAL A 76 -0.80 12.25 9.44
N SER A 77 -0.58 13.51 9.79
CA SER A 77 -1.35 14.66 9.31
C SER A 77 -0.85 15.22 7.98
N SER A 78 0.26 14.70 7.43
CA SER A 78 0.82 15.16 6.16
C SER A 78 1.48 14.01 5.42
N ILE A 79 0.63 13.08 4.94
CA ILE A 79 1.08 11.95 4.14
C ILE A 79 1.36 12.44 2.72
N LYS A 80 2.58 12.17 2.23
CA LYS A 80 3.01 12.47 0.87
C LYS A 80 3.45 11.19 0.19
N ILE A 81 2.71 10.79 -0.83
CA ILE A 81 3.06 9.67 -1.71
C ILE A 81 3.12 10.21 -3.12
N ASP A 82 4.28 10.08 -3.77
CA ASP A 82 4.44 10.40 -5.18
C ASP A 82 3.98 9.19 -6.03
N PRO A 83 2.89 9.31 -6.80
CA PRO A 83 2.42 8.22 -7.63
C PRO A 83 3.44 7.80 -8.70
N GLN A 84 4.21 8.75 -9.25
CA GLN A 84 5.16 8.48 -10.32
C GLN A 84 6.30 7.60 -9.81
N GLU A 85 6.79 7.86 -8.60
CA GLU A 85 7.83 7.05 -7.96
C GLU A 85 7.40 5.58 -7.80
N ILE A 86 6.13 5.35 -7.44
CA ILE A 86 5.57 3.99 -7.32
C ILE A 86 5.52 3.29 -8.67
N LEU A 87 5.06 3.99 -9.72
CA LEU A 87 4.99 3.44 -11.07
C LEU A 87 6.39 3.15 -11.63
N ASP A 88 7.35 4.04 -11.40
CA ASP A 88 8.73 3.90 -11.85
C ASP A 88 9.42 2.70 -11.19
N PHE A 89 9.12 2.43 -9.92
CA PHE A 89 9.60 1.23 -9.22
C PHE A 89 9.19 -0.05 -9.98
N PHE A 90 7.95 -0.07 -10.49
CA PHE A 90 7.37 -1.17 -11.26
C PHE A 90 7.43 -0.97 -12.79
N LYS A 91 8.33 -0.12 -13.31
CA LYS A 91 8.42 0.23 -14.75
C LYS A 91 8.60 -0.96 -15.71
N GLU A 92 9.07 -2.10 -15.22
CA GLU A 92 9.26 -3.32 -16.02
C GLU A 92 7.98 -4.17 -16.16
N GLU A 93 6.92 -3.82 -15.44
CA GLU A 93 5.61 -4.43 -15.59
C GLU A 93 4.98 -3.96 -16.91
N LYS A 94 4.54 -4.89 -17.76
CA LYS A 94 3.96 -4.52 -19.08
C LYS A 94 2.62 -3.79 -18.95
N GLU A 95 1.82 -4.16 -17.95
CA GLU A 95 0.45 -3.67 -17.78
C GLU A 95 0.41 -2.39 -16.92
N GLN A 96 1.08 -1.33 -17.36
CA GLN A 96 1.19 -0.06 -16.62
C GLN A 96 -0.18 0.59 -16.33
N ASP A 97 -1.15 0.49 -17.24
CA ASP A 97 -2.50 1.06 -17.00
C ASP A 97 -3.21 0.35 -15.84
N LYS A 98 -3.02 -0.97 -15.70
CA LYS A 98 -3.53 -1.70 -14.54
C LYS A 98 -2.78 -1.30 -13.27
N MET A 99 -1.48 -1.04 -13.34
CA MET A 99 -0.72 -0.55 -12.19
C MET A 99 -1.24 0.81 -11.73
N ARG A 100 -1.50 1.74 -12.66
CA ARG A 100 -2.10 3.05 -12.37
C ARG A 100 -3.44 2.94 -11.67
N ASN A 101 -4.37 2.16 -12.22
CA ASN A 101 -5.69 1.97 -11.58
C ASN A 101 -5.55 1.34 -10.18
N ARG A 102 -4.67 0.33 -9.98
CA ARG A 102 -4.45 -0.25 -8.64
C ARG A 102 -3.80 0.73 -7.67
N LEU A 103 -2.92 1.60 -8.16
CA LEU A 103 -2.34 2.66 -7.37
C LEU A 103 -3.38 3.70 -6.94
N GLU A 104 -4.31 4.07 -7.81
CA GLU A 104 -5.40 5.00 -7.45
C GLU A 104 -6.23 4.48 -6.28
N ILE A 105 -6.60 3.18 -6.30
CA ILE A 105 -7.31 2.53 -5.18
C ILE A 105 -6.48 2.62 -3.89
N VAL A 106 -5.18 2.33 -3.97
CA VAL A 106 -4.29 2.41 -2.80
C VAL A 106 -4.20 3.84 -2.27
N LEU A 107 -4.06 4.84 -3.16
CA LEU A 107 -3.99 6.24 -2.79
C LEU A 107 -5.29 6.73 -2.13
N GLN A 108 -6.45 6.28 -2.60
CA GLN A 108 -7.74 6.58 -1.94
C GLN A 108 -7.77 6.08 -0.48
N ALA A 109 -7.12 4.95 -0.19
CA ALA A 109 -7.07 4.41 1.17
C ALA A 109 -6.13 5.16 2.12
N VAL A 110 -5.20 5.98 1.59
CA VAL A 110 -4.17 6.66 2.38
C VAL A 110 -4.22 8.19 2.31
N LYS A 111 -5.02 8.78 1.40
CA LYS A 111 -5.24 10.22 1.31
C LYS A 111 -6.02 10.70 2.56
N ARG A 112 -5.41 11.63 3.30
CA ARG A 112 -6.01 12.42 4.38
C ARG A 112 -5.62 13.88 4.22
#